data_AF-A0A1U7D821-F1
#
_entry.id   AF-A0A1U7D821-F1
#
_cell.length_a   1.000
_cell.length_b   1.000
_cell.length_c   1.000
_cell.angle_alpha   90.00
_cell.angle_beta   90.00
_cell.angle_gamma   90.00
#
_symmetry.space_group_name_H-M   'P 1'
#
loop_
_entity.id
_entity.type
_entity.pdbx_description
1 polymer ?
#
loop_
_entity_poly.entity_id
_entity_poly.type
_entity_poly.pdbx_seq_one_letter_code
_entity_poly.pdbx_strand_id
1 'polypeptide(L)'
;MTETLWTSERTLWCDGTDAFRALLHPEARMVFALPGPALDADAILEAIAAAPRWSDVEITDRTATAFGDTTVLTYSATGQRAGERPYFAKCASVWYHTRDGWRIALHQQTPL
;
A
#
# COMPACT_ATOMS: atom_id res chain seq x y z
N MET A 1 -15.74 -5.72 7.32
CA MET A 1 -15.46 -5.09 6.01
C MET A 1 -14.13 -4.37 6.05
N THR A 2 -13.90 -3.45 6.98
CA THR A 2 -12.61 -2.72 7.13
C THR A 2 -11.43 -3.62 7.47
N GLU A 3 -11.62 -4.69 8.25
CA GLU A 3 -10.53 -5.62 8.61
C GLU A 3 -9.90 -6.30 7.38
N THR A 4 -10.71 -6.55 6.35
CA THR A 4 -10.25 -7.09 5.07
C THR A 4 -9.32 -6.12 4.33
N LEU A 5 -9.56 -4.81 4.46
CA LEU A 5 -8.70 -3.78 3.88
C LEU A 5 -7.37 -3.68 4.62
N TRP A 6 -7.36 -3.74 5.96
CA TRP A 6 -6.11 -3.76 6.73
C TRP A 6 -5.26 -5.00 6.45
N THR A 7 -5.91 -6.15 6.27
CA THR A 7 -5.23 -7.37 5.84
C THR A 7 -4.60 -7.18 4.46
N SER A 8 -5.37 -6.63 3.51
CA SER A 8 -4.87 -6.33 2.16
C SER A 8 -3.72 -5.32 2.17
N GLU A 9 -3.80 -4.29 3.02
CA GLU A 9 -2.74 -3.29 3.20
C GLU A 9 -1.45 -3.96 3.69
N ARG A 10 -1.53 -4.79 4.74
CA ARG A 10 -0.37 -5.54 5.25
C ARG A 10 0.21 -6.48 4.19
N THR A 11 -0.64 -7.16 3.41
CA THR A 11 -0.23 -7.97 2.27
C THR A 11 0.56 -7.15 1.26
N LEU A 12 0.14 -5.93 0.90
CA LEU A 12 0.89 -5.07 -0.01
C LEU A 12 2.25 -4.61 0.54
N TRP A 13 2.43 -4.56 1.86
CA TRP A 13 3.73 -4.27 2.46
C TRP A 13 4.68 -5.48 2.41
N CYS A 14 4.19 -6.66 2.79
CA CYS A 14 5.07 -7.83 2.98
C CYS A 14 5.20 -8.71 1.73
N ASP A 15 4.17 -8.78 0.90
CA ASP A 15 4.08 -9.76 -0.18
C ASP A 15 4.64 -9.23 -1.52
N GLY A 16 4.71 -10.15 -2.49
CA GLY A 16 5.33 -9.93 -3.79
C GLY A 16 4.44 -9.26 -4.84
N THR A 17 4.99 -9.17 -6.05
CA THR A 17 4.33 -8.60 -7.23
C THR A 17 2.98 -9.26 -7.54
N ASP A 18 2.79 -10.54 -7.22
CA ASP A 18 1.52 -11.23 -7.45
C ASP A 18 0.38 -10.71 -6.57
N ALA A 19 0.68 -10.33 -5.33
CA ALA A 19 -0.29 -9.68 -4.46
C ALA A 19 -0.69 -8.31 -5.02
N PHE A 20 0.29 -7.53 -5.50
CA PHE A 20 0.01 -6.28 -6.20
C PHE A 20 -0.84 -6.51 -7.45
N ARG A 21 -0.51 -7.47 -8.32
CA ARG A 21 -1.32 -7.75 -9.52
C ARG A 21 -2.78 -8.07 -9.18
N ALA A 22 -3.03 -8.77 -8.08
CA ALA A 22 -4.38 -9.12 -7.66
C ALA A 22 -5.15 -7.94 -7.06
N LEU A 23 -4.46 -7.05 -6.36
CA LEU A 23 -5.06 -5.97 -5.56
C LEU A 23 -4.95 -4.58 -6.20
N LEU A 24 -4.11 -4.37 -7.20
CA LEU A 24 -3.86 -3.08 -7.82
C LEU A 24 -4.98 -2.73 -8.81
N HIS A 25 -5.51 -1.51 -8.72
CA HIS A 25 -6.40 -0.98 -9.74
C HIS A 25 -5.60 -0.66 -11.01
N PRO A 26 -6.10 -0.93 -12.23
CA PRO A 26 -5.37 -0.63 -13.48
C PRO A 26 -5.00 0.85 -13.65
N GLU A 27 -5.78 1.75 -13.06
CA GLU A 27 -5.52 3.21 -13.06
C GLU A 27 -4.89 3.72 -11.76
N ALA A 28 -4.34 2.81 -10.93
CA ALA A 28 -3.79 3.19 -9.64
C ALA A 28 -2.60 4.16 -9.76
N ARG A 29 -2.44 5.00 -8.74
CA ARG A 29 -1.29 5.89 -8.59
C ARG A 29 -0.60 5.69 -7.25
N MET A 30 0.73 5.66 -7.23
CA MET A 30 1.48 5.58 -5.97
C MET A 30 2.54 6.66 -5.85
N VAL A 31 2.69 7.16 -4.63
CA VAL A 31 3.69 8.18 -4.25
C VAL A 31 4.60 7.59 -3.19
N PHE A 32 5.80 7.20 -3.60
CA PHE A 32 6.82 6.69 -2.70
C PHE A 32 7.86 7.77 -2.39
N ALA A 33 8.66 7.52 -1.35
CA ALA A 33 9.80 8.34 -0.96
C ALA A 33 11.01 8.15 -1.90
N LEU A 34 10.76 8.12 -3.20
CA LEU A 34 11.77 7.99 -4.25
C LEU A 34 11.74 9.26 -5.11
N PRO A 35 12.89 9.73 -5.62
CA PRO A 35 12.91 10.82 -6.57
C PRO A 35 12.08 10.48 -7.81
N GLY A 36 11.26 11.42 -8.27
CA GLY A 36 10.47 11.26 -9.49
C GLY A 36 9.00 11.61 -9.32
N PRO A 37 8.20 11.43 -10.38
CA PRO A 37 6.76 11.63 -10.33
C PRO A 37 6.07 10.46 -9.59
N ALA A 38 4.76 10.63 -9.35
CA ALA A 38 3.90 9.52 -8.95
C ALA A 38 3.93 8.41 -10.02
N LEU A 39 3.92 7.16 -9.57
CA LEU A 39 3.97 5.97 -10.41
C LEU A 39 2.55 5.58 -10.86
N ASP A 40 2.41 5.08 -12.09
CA ASP A 40 1.21 4.38 -12.57
C ASP A 40 1.30 2.87 -12.33
N ALA A 41 0.25 2.12 -12.69
CA ALA A 41 0.13 0.70 -12.38
C ALA A 41 1.31 -0.14 -12.90
N ASP A 42 1.78 0.11 -14.13
CA ASP A 42 2.91 -0.64 -14.70
C ASP A 42 4.22 -0.30 -13.98
N ALA A 43 4.50 0.99 -13.78
CA ALA A 43 5.70 1.44 -13.06
C ALA A 43 5.69 1.00 -11.59
N ILE A 44 4.53 0.88 -10.95
CA ILE A 44 4.37 0.32 -9.60
C ILE A 44 4.85 -1.13 -9.59
N LEU A 45 4.38 -1.95 -10.53
CA LEU A 45 4.74 -3.37 -10.57
C LEU A 45 6.24 -3.57 -10.81
N GLU A 46 6.85 -2.74 -11.66
CA GLU A 46 8.30 -2.73 -11.88
C GLU A 46 9.07 -2.31 -10.61
N ALA A 47 8.66 -1.21 -9.97
CA ALA A 47 9.30 -0.71 -8.76
C ALA A 47 9.22 -1.73 -7.61
N ILE A 48 8.05 -2.36 -7.45
CA ILE A 48 7.86 -3.44 -6.49
C ILE A 48 8.76 -4.61 -6.88
N ALA A 49 8.75 -5.10 -8.11
CA ALA A 49 9.61 -6.22 -8.53
C ALA A 49 11.11 -6.00 -8.24
N ALA A 50 11.59 -4.76 -8.33
CA ALA A 50 12.98 -4.40 -8.08
C ALA A 50 13.32 -4.13 -6.59
N ALA A 51 12.35 -3.78 -5.75
CA ALA A 51 12.61 -3.38 -4.37
C ALA A 51 12.81 -4.58 -3.41
N PRO A 52 13.68 -4.46 -2.39
CA PRO A 52 13.73 -5.43 -1.29
C PRO A 52 12.40 -5.47 -0.54
N ARG A 53 11.92 -6.67 -0.17
CA ARG A 53 10.65 -6.84 0.54
C ARG A 53 10.77 -6.58 2.04
N TRP A 54 9.70 -6.07 2.62
CA TRP A 54 9.55 -6.00 4.07
C TRP A 54 9.28 -7.40 4.61
N SER A 55 9.99 -7.81 5.66
CA SER A 55 9.71 -9.06 6.35
C SER A 55 8.49 -8.94 7.26
N ASP A 56 8.23 -7.74 7.76
CA ASP A 56 7.06 -7.43 8.58
C ASP A 56 6.71 -5.93 8.47
N VAL A 57 5.47 -5.61 8.78
CA VAL A 57 5.01 -4.23 8.98
C VAL A 57 4.09 -4.14 10.19
N GLU A 58 4.42 -3.26 11.13
CA GLU A 58 3.49 -2.88 12.18
C GLU A 58 2.63 -1.70 11.68
N ILE A 59 1.30 -1.84 11.74
CA ILE A 59 0.34 -0.80 11.35
C ILE A 59 -0.38 -0.29 12.60
N THR A 60 -0.16 0.97 12.94
CA THR A 60 -0.73 1.68 14.09
C THR A 60 -1.47 2.96 13.65
N ASP A 61 -2.14 3.64 14.59
CA ASP A 61 -2.92 4.86 14.32
C ASP A 61 -3.94 4.72 13.17
N ARG A 62 -4.57 3.55 13.08
CA ARG A 62 -5.46 3.17 11.97
C ARG A 62 -6.72 4.05 11.96
N THR A 63 -6.96 4.70 10.83
CA THR A 63 -8.27 5.29 10.53
C THR A 63 -8.78 4.76 9.21
N ALA A 64 -10.10 4.57 9.13
CA ALA A 64 -10.78 4.18 7.90
C ALA A 64 -12.02 5.04 7.72
N THR A 65 -12.20 5.62 6.55
CA THR A 65 -13.35 6.46 6.20
C THR A 65 -13.93 5.97 4.88
N ALA A 66 -15.16 5.48 4.93
CA ALA A 66 -15.87 4.99 3.75
C ALA A 66 -16.74 6.09 3.12
N PHE A 67 -16.78 6.14 1.80
CA PHE A 67 -17.63 7.05 1.02
C PHE A 67 -17.95 6.42 -0.35
N GLY A 68 -19.24 6.08 -0.54
CA GLY A 68 -19.67 5.31 -1.72
C GLY A 68 -18.93 3.96 -1.79
N ASP A 69 -18.38 3.66 -2.97
CA ASP A 69 -17.59 2.45 -3.22
C ASP A 69 -16.12 2.60 -2.83
N THR A 70 -15.75 3.68 -2.15
CA THR A 70 -14.36 3.98 -1.80
C THR A 70 -14.15 3.97 -0.30
N THR A 71 -12.96 3.56 0.15
CA THR A 71 -12.51 3.69 1.54
C THR A 71 -11.11 4.30 1.57
N VAL A 72 -10.95 5.38 2.33
CA VAL A 72 -9.63 5.93 2.65
C VAL A 72 -9.12 5.33 3.94
N LEU A 73 -7.87 4.89 3.90
CA LEU A 73 -7.11 4.50 5.07
C LEU A 73 -6.03 5.55 5.33
N THR A 74 -5.82 5.92 6.59
CA THR A 74 -4.59 6.60 7.00
C THR A 74 -4.03 5.92 8.24
N TYR A 75 -2.70 5.83 8.33
CA TYR A 75 -2.05 5.05 9.37
C TYR A 75 -0.56 5.38 9.51
N SER A 76 0.04 4.91 10.60
CA SER A 76 1.49 4.85 10.81
C SER A 76 2.00 3.45 10.49
N ALA A 77 3.11 3.35 9.76
CA ALA A 77 3.76 2.10 9.41
C ALA A 77 5.16 2.02 10.01
N THR A 78 5.50 0.87 10.58
CA THR A 78 6.87 0.49 10.94
C THR A 78 7.27 -0.73 10.11
N GLY A 79 7.98 -0.51 9.00
CA GLY A 79 8.50 -1.57 8.14
C GLY A 79 9.78 -2.18 8.69
N GLN A 80 9.87 -3.51 8.66
CA GLN A 80 11.04 -4.27 9.12
C GLN A 80 11.68 -5.03 7.97
N ARG A 81 13.01 -5.07 7.95
CA ARG A 81 13.83 -5.90 7.06
C ARG A 81 14.94 -6.55 7.87
N ALA A 82 15.28 -7.79 7.51
CA ALA A 82 16.34 -8.52 8.19
C ALA A 82 17.68 -7.78 8.05
N GLY A 83 18.29 -7.39 9.17
CA GLY A 83 19.58 -6.72 9.21
C GLY A 83 19.57 -5.21 8.93
N GLU A 84 18.39 -4.60 8.73
CA GLU A 84 18.23 -3.15 8.53
C GLU A 84 17.54 -2.48 9.72
N ARG A 85 17.69 -1.15 9.83
CA ARG A 85 16.92 -0.37 10.80
C ARG A 85 15.45 -0.30 10.38
N PRO A 86 14.50 -0.23 11.34
CA PRO A 86 13.09 -0.02 11.03
C PRO A 86 12.88 1.22 10.17
N TYR A 87 11.98 1.11 9.20
CA TYR A 87 11.51 2.23 8.38
C TYR A 87 10.18 2.74 8.94
N PHE A 88 10.09 4.05 9.18
CA PHE A 88 8.88 4.68 9.71
C PHE A 88 8.25 5.55 8.64
N ALA A 89 6.93 5.44 8.47
CA ALA A 89 6.19 6.26 7.52
C ALA A 89 4.78 6.59 8.00
N LYS A 90 4.30 7.79 7.66
CA LYS A 90 2.86 8.09 7.60
C LYS A 90 2.33 7.70 6.23
N CYS A 91 1.22 6.98 6.22
CA CYS A 91 0.67 6.38 5.01
C CYS A 91 -0.78 6.80 4.79
N ALA A 92 -1.16 6.92 3.52
CA ALA A 92 -2.53 7.13 3.09
C ALA A 92 -2.83 6.24 1.89
N SER A 93 -3.95 5.53 1.93
CA SER A 93 -4.39 4.61 0.87
C SER A 93 -5.83 4.86 0.50
N VAL A 94 -6.15 4.74 -0.78
CA VAL A 94 -7.52 4.78 -1.30
C VAL A 94 -7.82 3.40 -1.87
N TRP A 95 -8.84 2.75 -1.33
CA TRP A 95 -9.36 1.47 -1.78
C TRP A 95 -10.70 1.66 -2.47
N TYR A 96 -10.87 1.05 -3.64
CA TYR A 96 -12.09 1.08 -4.43
C TYR A 96 -12.71 -0.32 -4.50
N HIS A 97 -14.01 -0.43 -4.25
CA HIS A 97 -14.75 -1.67 -4.29
C HIS A 97 -15.29 -1.92 -5.70
N THR A 98 -14.63 -2.79 -6.44
CA THR A 98 -15.08 -3.21 -7.77
C THR A 98 -16.06 -4.38 -7.69
N ARG A 99 -16.69 -4.73 -8.81
CA ARG A 99 -17.50 -5.96 -8.92
C ARG A 99 -16.70 -7.24 -8.60
N ASP A 100 -15.38 -7.20 -8.78
CA ASP A 100 -14.45 -8.32 -8.56
C ASP A 100 -13.68 -8.17 -7.23
N GLY A 101 -14.20 -7.35 -6.31
CA GLY A 101 -13.65 -7.09 -4.98
C GLY A 101 -12.82 -5.81 -4.87
N TRP A 102 -12.16 -5.65 -3.73
CA TRP A 102 -11.38 -4.45 -3.42
C TRP A 102 -10.12 -4.34 -4.27
N ARG A 103 -9.82 -3.11 -4.71
CA ARG A 103 -8.58 -2.75 -5.38
C ARG A 103 -8.00 -1.46 -4.79
N ILE A 104 -6.69 -1.39 -4.63
CA ILE A 104 -6.02 -0.16 -4.22
C ILE A 104 -5.88 0.76 -5.44
N ALA A 105 -6.39 1.98 -5.30
CA ALA A 105 -6.36 3.01 -6.33
C ALA A 105 -5.31 4.09 -6.05
N LEU A 106 -4.96 4.30 -4.78
CA LEU A 106 -3.90 5.21 -4.37
C LEU A 106 -3.13 4.63 -3.19
N HIS A 107 -1.82 4.79 -3.16
CA HIS A 107 -1.02 4.64 -1.95
C HIS A 107 0.06 5.72 -1.87
N GLN A 108 0.26 6.30 -0.70
CA GLN A 108 1.32 7.25 -0.43
C GLN A 108 2.07 6.89 0.85
N GLN A 109 3.39 7.12 0.84
CA GLN A 109 4.24 7.05 2.02
C GLN A 109 5.00 8.36 2.21
N THR A 110 4.94 8.91 3.42
CA THR A 110 5.80 10.01 3.87
C THR A 110 6.73 9.47 4.96
N PRO A 111 8.03 9.30 4.71
CA PRO A 111 8.99 8.86 5.72
C PRO A 111 9.04 9.81 6.92
N LEU A 112 9.34 9.26 8.09
CA LEU A 112 9.56 9.99 9.34
C LEU A 112 11.01 9.94 9.79
#